data_AF-A0A1V5H4U4-F1
#
_entry.id   AF-A0A1V5H4U4-F1
#
_cell.length_a   1.000
_cell.length_b   1.000
_cell.length_c   1.000
_cell.angle_alpha   90.00
_cell.angle_beta   90.00
_cell.angle_gamma   90.00
#
_symmetry.space_group_name_H-M   'P 1'
#
loop_
_entity.id
_entity.type
_entity.pdbx_description
1 polymer ?
#
loop_
_entity_poly.entity_id
_entity_poly.type
_entity_poly.pdbx_seq_one_letter_code
_entity_poly.pdbx_strand_id
1 'polypeptide(L)'
;MKLVVKRPGTGGGAPSPGGPVSEGGKAPLSGVAPAVGGAGRAGRPASAPHRARPRRGGVPVLAVIAWVVVGVEIVATVVAVSRAGVRRQAAASWYREAQGRFEQEVKGRQDEMQARLDAAGKRLQQLHTERGQVLQRIQVAERVTGRHVGELDTLEQREAALASEVNGAKLDKSLVAEGADELRAKVKELEAERTRLTEDFKVRYGDMKAELRRLVDGGNPERIRLFYFGRRHTPLAPAAAFFAADAYYAQRKTRSAQPLYEEVAAQYPGSAYAAVAKARLTNLKERIPYSAHNVMGYHPYKIDKELDDGVW
;
A
#
# COMPACT_ATOMS: atom_id res chain seq x y z
N MET A 1 36.82 -22.74 -21.74
CA MET A 1 36.89 -21.28 -21.93
C MET A 1 36.38 -20.63 -20.64
N LYS A 2 37.24 -19.87 -19.95
CA LYS A 2 36.94 -19.21 -18.67
C LYS A 2 36.52 -17.77 -18.96
N LEU A 3 35.33 -17.36 -18.53
CA LEU A 3 34.94 -15.96 -18.52
C LEU A 3 34.91 -15.46 -17.08
N VAL A 4 35.95 -14.69 -16.76
CA VAL A 4 36.10 -13.84 -15.59
C VAL A 4 35.32 -12.56 -15.86
N VAL A 5 34.37 -12.21 -14.99
CA VAL A 5 33.78 -10.86 -15.00
C VAL A 5 34.01 -10.18 -13.66
N LYS A 6 34.44 -8.93 -13.81
CA LYS A 6 35.28 -8.10 -12.96
C LYS A 6 34.38 -7.14 -12.17
N ARG A 7 34.57 -7.05 -10.84
CA ARG A 7 34.00 -5.96 -10.03
C ARG A 7 34.80 -4.67 -10.27
N PRO A 8 34.15 -3.49 -10.33
CA PRO A 8 34.82 -2.23 -10.06
C PRO A 8 34.58 -1.79 -8.60
N GLY A 9 35.67 -1.36 -7.95
CA GLY A 9 35.66 -0.76 -6.63
C GLY A 9 35.75 0.77 -6.68
N THR A 10 35.28 1.38 -5.59
CA THR A 10 35.86 2.48 -4.81
C THR A 10 36.38 3.76 -5.48
N GLY A 11 35.79 4.88 -5.04
CA GLY A 11 36.34 6.25 -4.98
C GLY A 11 35.17 7.20 -4.69
N GLY A 12 35.11 8.02 -3.63
CA GLY A 12 36.14 8.81 -2.97
C GLY A 12 35.86 10.29 -3.28
N GLY A 13 35.43 11.09 -2.30
CA GLY A 13 35.35 12.56 -2.43
C GLY A 13 34.20 13.26 -1.69
N ALA A 14 34.49 13.80 -0.50
CA ALA A 14 33.92 15.06 0.00
C ALA A 14 34.91 16.21 -0.38
N PRO A 15 34.70 17.53 -0.14
CA PRO A 15 33.56 18.25 0.49
C PRO A 15 33.12 19.59 -0.20
N SER A 16 32.11 20.26 0.39
CA SER A 16 31.85 21.74 0.37
C SER A 16 31.41 22.44 -0.94
N PRO A 17 31.02 23.73 -0.95
CA PRO A 17 30.30 24.59 0.00
C PRO A 17 29.17 25.43 -0.70
N GLY A 18 28.49 26.32 0.02
CA GLY A 18 27.96 27.58 -0.57
C GLY A 18 26.45 27.78 -0.57
N GLY A 19 25.99 28.74 0.23
CA GLY A 19 24.68 29.39 0.03
C GLY A 19 24.68 30.30 -1.20
N PRO A 20 23.52 30.92 -1.51
CA PRO A 20 23.55 32.38 -1.45
C PRO A 20 22.33 33.01 -0.77
N VAL A 21 22.62 34.21 -0.27
CA VAL A 21 21.74 35.29 0.15
C VAL A 21 21.12 35.97 -1.08
N SER A 22 19.87 36.43 -0.98
CA SER A 22 19.26 37.56 -1.72
C SER A 22 17.95 37.86 -0.98
N GLU A 23 17.76 38.94 -0.22
CA GLU A 23 17.83 40.39 -0.52
C GLU A 23 17.06 40.83 -1.77
N GLY A 24 16.06 41.71 -1.54
CA GLY A 24 15.68 42.75 -2.49
C GLY A 24 14.25 42.70 -3.02
N GLY A 25 13.48 43.75 -2.75
CA GLY A 25 12.72 44.38 -3.84
C GLY A 25 11.27 44.79 -3.61
N LYS A 26 11.10 46.01 -3.11
CA LYS A 26 10.30 47.10 -3.74
C LYS A 26 8.77 46.93 -3.94
N ALA A 27 8.03 47.82 -3.26
CA ALA A 27 6.84 48.47 -3.80
C ALA A 27 7.18 49.29 -5.07
N PRO A 28 6.22 49.60 -5.98
CA PRO A 28 5.51 50.88 -5.82
C PRO A 28 4.07 50.98 -6.40
N LEU A 29 3.34 51.98 -5.88
CA LEU A 29 2.49 53.00 -6.54
C LEU A 29 1.44 52.62 -7.60
N SER A 30 0.24 53.20 -7.40
CA SER A 30 -0.61 53.96 -8.36
C SER A 30 -2.07 53.67 -8.01
N GLY A 31 -2.94 54.63 -7.68
CA GLY A 31 -3.11 55.97 -8.23
C GLY A 31 -4.46 56.03 -8.93
N VAL A 32 -5.09 57.22 -8.92
CA VAL A 32 -6.28 57.64 -9.70
C VAL A 32 -7.64 57.55 -8.98
N ALA A 33 -7.98 58.68 -8.34
CA ALA A 33 -9.32 59.29 -8.43
C ALA A 33 -9.41 60.06 -9.79
N PRO A 34 -10.57 60.49 -10.33
CA PRO A 34 -11.28 61.64 -9.70
C PRO A 34 -12.80 61.80 -9.96
N ALA A 35 -13.39 62.62 -9.07
CA ALA A 35 -14.25 63.80 -9.31
C ALA A 35 -15.71 63.76 -9.81
N VAL A 36 -16.35 64.87 -9.39
CA VAL A 36 -17.47 65.66 -9.97
C VAL A 36 -18.78 65.44 -9.21
N GLY A 37 -19.25 66.37 -8.37
CA GLY A 37 -19.66 67.77 -8.61
C GLY A 37 -21.04 67.90 -7.94
N GLY A 38 -21.61 69.03 -7.52
CA GLY A 38 -21.32 70.46 -7.42
C GLY A 38 -22.43 71.01 -6.48
N ALA A 39 -22.11 71.86 -5.52
CA ALA A 39 -22.18 73.33 -5.61
C ALA A 39 -23.60 73.94 -5.60
N GLY A 40 -23.88 74.68 -4.52
CA GLY A 40 -24.63 75.95 -4.53
C GLY A 40 -26.11 75.87 -4.14
N ARG A 41 -26.73 76.90 -3.54
CA ARG A 41 -26.28 78.20 -3.03
C ARG A 41 -27.46 78.84 -2.28
N ALA A 42 -27.15 79.68 -1.30
CA ALA A 42 -28.05 80.50 -0.49
C ALA A 42 -28.92 81.51 -1.27
N GLY A 43 -29.96 82.03 -0.61
CA GLY A 43 -30.64 83.26 -1.05
C GLY A 43 -31.91 83.64 -0.26
N ARG A 44 -31.74 84.42 0.82
CA ARG A 44 -32.71 85.43 1.31
C ARG A 44 -32.60 86.66 0.38
N PRO A 45 -33.62 87.54 0.21
CA PRO A 45 -33.82 88.64 1.16
C PRO A 45 -35.26 89.21 1.30
N ALA A 46 -35.36 90.18 2.21
CA ALA A 46 -36.50 90.98 2.63
C ALA A 46 -36.95 92.06 1.63
N SER A 47 -38.15 92.64 1.81
CA SER A 47 -38.38 94.11 1.95
C SER A 47 -39.88 94.49 1.97
N ALA A 48 -40.24 95.41 2.89
CA ALA A 48 -41.42 96.27 2.84
C ALA A 48 -41.16 97.49 1.94
N PRO A 49 -42.16 98.35 1.64
CA PRO A 49 -42.16 99.66 2.32
C PRO A 49 -43.54 100.31 2.59
N HIS A 50 -43.42 101.48 3.22
CA HIS A 50 -44.38 102.38 3.89
C HIS A 50 -45.20 103.37 3.02
N ARG A 51 -46.17 104.03 3.72
CA ARG A 51 -46.61 105.47 3.65
C ARG A 51 -47.56 105.85 2.48
N ALA A 52 -48.47 106.84 2.55
CA ALA A 52 -48.78 107.94 3.49
C ALA A 52 -50.20 108.53 3.24
N ARG A 53 -50.70 109.34 4.19
CA ARG A 53 -51.81 110.34 4.05
C ARG A 53 -51.37 111.53 3.15
N PRO A 54 -52.28 112.34 2.54
CA PRO A 54 -52.86 113.58 3.16
C PRO A 54 -54.36 113.83 2.79
N ARG A 55 -55.22 114.36 3.68
CA ARG A 55 -55.62 115.77 3.99
C ARG A 55 -56.50 116.51 2.94
N ARG A 56 -57.66 116.97 3.46
CA ARG A 56 -58.45 118.21 3.22
C ARG A 56 -59.46 118.30 2.06
N GLY A 57 -60.71 118.61 2.46
CA GLY A 57 -61.44 119.75 1.91
C GLY A 57 -62.91 119.51 1.53
N GLY A 58 -63.84 120.27 2.12
CA GLY A 58 -65.08 120.68 1.45
C GLY A 58 -66.35 119.92 1.80
N VAL A 59 -67.14 120.52 2.68
CA VAL A 59 -68.52 120.23 3.12
C VAL A 59 -69.44 121.28 2.43
N PRO A 60 -70.79 121.23 2.45
CA PRO A 60 -71.85 120.22 2.19
C PRO A 60 -72.70 120.65 0.95
N VAL A 61 -73.81 120.03 0.54
CA VAL A 61 -75.19 120.12 1.09
C VAL A 61 -76.06 119.28 0.16
N LEU A 62 -76.88 118.39 0.73
CA LEU A 62 -78.29 118.10 0.39
C LEU A 62 -78.67 116.78 1.09
N ALA A 63 -78.61 116.83 2.41
CA ALA A 63 -79.16 115.84 3.31
C ALA A 63 -80.69 115.89 3.21
N VAL A 64 -81.30 114.72 3.04
CA VAL A 64 -82.65 114.29 3.50
C VAL A 64 -83.13 113.10 2.64
N ILE A 65 -82.65 112.94 1.39
CA ILE A 65 -82.99 111.77 0.54
C ILE A 65 -82.01 110.58 0.74
N ALA A 66 -80.82 110.82 1.29
CA ALA A 66 -79.76 109.81 1.45
C ALA A 66 -79.97 108.77 2.58
N TRP A 67 -80.87 109.00 3.54
CA TRP A 67 -80.99 108.10 4.71
C TRP A 67 -81.77 106.80 4.43
N VAL A 68 -82.64 106.77 3.43
CA VAL A 68 -83.41 105.56 3.08
C VAL A 68 -82.62 104.62 2.16
N VAL A 69 -81.72 105.16 1.31
CA VAL A 69 -80.87 104.36 0.41
C VAL A 69 -79.72 103.68 1.18
N VAL A 70 -79.16 104.36 2.19
CA VAL A 70 -78.08 103.79 3.03
C VAL A 70 -78.58 102.62 3.89
N GLY A 71 -79.85 102.62 4.32
CA GLY A 71 -80.43 101.52 5.09
C GLY A 71 -80.53 100.20 4.30
N VAL A 72 -80.81 100.27 2.99
CA VAL A 72 -80.94 99.09 2.13
C VAL A 72 -79.57 98.55 1.68
N GLU A 73 -78.59 99.43 1.44
CA GLU A 73 -77.22 99.00 1.10
C GLU A 73 -76.48 98.32 2.27
N ILE A 74 -76.71 98.75 3.52
CA ILE A 74 -76.09 98.11 4.68
C ILE A 74 -76.64 96.69 4.90
N VAL A 75 -77.94 96.47 4.70
CA VAL A 75 -78.52 95.12 4.82
C VAL A 75 -78.05 94.21 3.68
N ALA A 76 -77.96 94.72 2.45
CA ALA A 76 -77.45 93.95 1.30
C ALA A 76 -75.96 93.57 1.46
N THR A 77 -75.13 94.46 2.02
CA THR A 77 -73.71 94.17 2.30
C THR A 77 -73.53 93.20 3.46
N VAL A 78 -74.34 93.27 4.52
CA VAL A 78 -74.31 92.28 5.63
C VAL A 78 -74.76 90.88 5.16
N VAL A 79 -75.74 90.78 4.26
CA VAL A 79 -76.17 89.49 3.66
C VAL A 79 -75.14 88.94 2.66
N ALA A 80 -74.44 89.81 1.92
CA ALA A 80 -73.36 89.39 1.03
C ALA A 80 -72.09 88.94 1.78
N VAL A 81 -71.72 89.62 2.87
CA VAL A 81 -70.57 89.26 3.73
C VAL A 81 -70.84 87.98 4.51
N SER A 82 -72.07 87.76 4.98
CA SER A 82 -72.45 86.49 5.64
C SER A 82 -72.46 85.30 4.67
N ARG A 83 -72.95 85.46 3.43
CA ARG A 83 -72.84 84.40 2.40
C ARG A 83 -71.40 84.15 1.92
N ALA A 84 -70.53 85.16 1.92
CA ALA A 84 -69.10 85.00 1.63
C ALA A 84 -68.35 84.31 2.79
N GLY A 85 -68.75 84.56 4.04
CA GLY A 85 -68.23 83.88 5.23
C GLY A 85 -68.56 82.38 5.25
N VAL A 86 -69.80 82.01 4.92
CA VAL A 86 -70.24 80.61 4.85
C VAL A 86 -69.54 79.86 3.70
N ARG A 87 -69.33 80.49 2.54
CA ARG A 87 -68.57 79.89 1.42
C ARG A 87 -67.08 79.75 1.72
N ARG A 88 -66.47 80.67 2.47
CA ARG A 88 -65.08 80.57 2.93
C ARG A 88 -64.90 79.50 4.02
N GLN A 89 -65.87 79.34 4.92
CA GLN A 89 -65.85 78.27 5.91
C GLN A 89 -66.04 76.89 5.27
N ALA A 90 -66.94 76.76 4.29
CA ALA A 90 -67.13 75.53 3.52
C ALA A 90 -65.90 75.17 2.66
N ALA A 91 -65.24 76.17 2.06
CA ALA A 91 -63.99 75.96 1.33
C ALA A 91 -62.83 75.58 2.27
N ALA A 92 -62.75 76.17 3.47
CA ALA A 92 -61.73 75.84 4.46
C ALA A 92 -61.92 74.47 5.11
N SER A 93 -63.17 74.00 5.27
CA SER A 93 -63.45 72.64 5.74
C SER A 93 -63.13 71.60 4.65
N TRP A 94 -63.50 71.87 3.40
CA TRP A 94 -63.15 71.02 2.26
C TRP A 94 -61.62 70.94 2.06
N TYR A 95 -60.90 72.05 2.19
CA TYR A 95 -59.44 72.07 2.08
C TYR A 95 -58.77 71.29 3.22
N ARG A 96 -59.26 71.40 4.45
CA ARG A 96 -58.77 70.59 5.58
C ARG A 96 -59.06 69.10 5.39
N GLU A 97 -60.23 68.75 4.85
CA GLU A 97 -60.60 67.37 4.58
C GLU A 97 -59.78 66.79 3.40
N ALA A 98 -59.59 67.55 2.33
CA ALA A 98 -58.75 67.18 1.19
C ALA A 98 -57.27 67.06 1.59
N GLN A 99 -56.78 67.98 2.42
CA GLN A 99 -55.42 67.91 2.97
C GLN A 99 -55.27 66.71 3.92
N GLY A 100 -56.26 66.42 4.77
CA GLY A 100 -56.27 65.23 5.62
C GLY A 100 -56.26 63.92 4.83
N ARG A 101 -57.03 63.84 3.72
CA ARG A 101 -57.02 62.68 2.81
C ARG A 101 -55.70 62.52 2.08
N PHE A 102 -55.12 63.62 1.58
CA PHE A 102 -53.82 63.60 0.91
C PHE A 102 -52.70 63.21 1.87
N GLU A 103 -52.68 63.77 3.08
CA GLU A 103 -51.72 63.38 4.13
C GLU A 103 -51.88 61.91 4.53
N GLN A 104 -53.10 61.38 4.60
CA GLN A 104 -53.34 59.95 4.84
C GLN A 104 -52.89 59.07 3.68
N GLU A 105 -53.11 59.47 2.43
CA GLU A 105 -52.69 58.71 1.25
C GLU A 105 -51.16 58.73 1.09
N VAL A 106 -50.51 59.87 1.34
CA VAL A 106 -49.05 59.98 1.34
C VAL A 106 -48.45 59.17 2.48
N LYS A 107 -49.00 59.24 3.70
CA LYS A 107 -48.55 58.40 4.82
C LYS A 107 -48.76 56.92 4.52
N GLY A 108 -49.91 56.53 3.99
CA GLY A 108 -50.19 55.14 3.60
C GLY A 108 -49.22 54.61 2.55
N ARG A 109 -48.89 55.42 1.52
CA ARG A 109 -47.87 55.06 0.52
C ARG A 109 -46.46 55.03 1.09
N GLN A 110 -46.15 55.93 2.02
CA GLN A 110 -44.86 55.97 2.70
C GLN A 110 -44.68 54.73 3.59
N ASP A 111 -45.70 54.35 4.34
CA ASP A 111 -45.72 53.14 5.15
C ASP A 111 -45.66 51.87 4.29
N GLU A 112 -46.37 51.83 3.16
CA GLU A 112 -46.29 50.71 2.21
C GLU A 112 -44.89 50.61 1.58
N MET A 113 -44.30 51.73 1.19
CA MET A 113 -42.93 51.77 0.65
C MET A 113 -41.91 51.34 1.71
N GLN A 114 -42.08 51.79 2.96
CA GLN A 114 -41.22 51.38 4.07
C GLN A 114 -41.37 49.87 4.34
N ALA A 115 -42.58 49.34 4.36
CA ALA A 115 -42.82 47.91 4.50
C ALA A 115 -42.20 47.08 3.36
N ARG A 116 -42.22 47.59 2.12
CA ARG A 116 -41.54 46.96 0.97
C ARG A 116 -40.02 47.00 1.13
N LEU A 117 -39.46 48.12 1.60
CA LEU A 117 -38.02 48.24 1.88
C LEU A 117 -37.59 47.28 3.00
N ASP A 118 -38.36 47.16 4.07
CA ASP A 118 -38.08 46.23 5.17
C ASP A 118 -38.19 44.77 4.71
N ALA A 119 -39.19 44.44 3.89
CA ALA A 119 -39.32 43.10 3.30
C ALA A 119 -38.18 42.77 2.33
N ALA A 120 -37.75 43.74 1.51
CA ALA A 120 -36.59 43.60 0.64
C ALA A 120 -35.29 43.44 1.44
N GLY A 121 -35.13 44.21 2.53
CA GLY A 121 -34.01 44.10 3.46
C GLY A 121 -33.92 42.72 4.11
N LYS A 122 -35.05 42.18 4.59
CA LYS A 122 -35.12 40.81 5.15
C LYS A 122 -34.75 39.75 4.10
N ARG A 123 -35.24 39.89 2.86
CA ARG A 123 -34.88 38.99 1.75
C ARG A 123 -33.39 39.06 1.42
N LEU A 124 -32.80 40.25 1.38
CA LEU A 124 -31.36 40.42 1.18
C LEU A 124 -30.56 39.73 2.28
N GLN A 125 -30.98 39.88 3.55
CA GLN A 125 -30.31 39.22 4.67
C GLN A 125 -30.43 37.70 4.62
N GLN A 126 -31.58 37.16 4.19
CA GLN A 126 -31.77 35.73 3.93
C GLN A 126 -30.82 35.25 2.83
N LEU A 127 -30.79 35.92 1.67
CA LEU A 127 -29.89 35.58 0.56
C LEU A 127 -28.41 35.66 0.96
N HIS A 128 -28.02 36.63 1.80
CA HIS A 128 -26.66 36.70 2.32
C HIS A 128 -26.32 35.50 3.21
N THR A 129 -27.27 35.05 4.02
CA THR A 129 -27.12 33.89 4.90
C THR A 129 -27.04 32.59 4.08
N GLU A 130 -27.92 32.42 3.10
CA GLU A 130 -27.92 31.29 2.16
C GLU A 130 -26.62 31.24 1.35
N ARG A 131 -26.16 32.38 0.82
CA ARG A 131 -24.87 32.46 0.12
C ARG A 131 -23.72 32.05 1.04
N GLY A 132 -23.73 32.47 2.30
CA GLY A 132 -22.75 32.05 3.29
C GLY A 132 -22.74 30.53 3.49
N GLN A 133 -23.91 29.91 3.63
CA GLN A 133 -24.04 28.45 3.77
C GLN A 133 -23.56 27.70 2.52
N VAL A 134 -23.88 28.19 1.31
CA VAL A 134 -23.43 27.58 0.06
C VAL A 134 -21.91 27.65 -0.06
N LEU A 135 -21.30 28.81 0.23
CA LEU A 135 -19.84 28.95 0.22
C LEU A 135 -19.16 28.01 1.22
N GLN A 136 -19.74 27.84 2.41
CA GLN A 136 -19.24 26.89 3.39
C GLN A 136 -19.32 25.44 2.88
N ARG A 137 -20.41 25.05 2.22
CA ARG A 137 -20.55 23.71 1.61
C ARG A 137 -19.55 23.50 0.48
N ILE A 138 -19.29 24.50 -0.36
CA ILE A 138 -18.28 24.44 -1.43
C ILE A 138 -16.90 24.21 -0.83
N GLN A 139 -16.50 24.98 0.19
CA GLN A 139 -15.20 24.79 0.85
C GLN A 139 -15.05 23.40 1.48
N VAL A 140 -16.11 22.85 2.06
CA VAL A 140 -16.09 21.48 2.60
C VAL A 140 -15.94 20.47 1.47
N ALA A 141 -16.69 20.63 0.37
CA ALA A 141 -16.60 19.76 -0.80
C ALA A 141 -15.18 19.78 -1.41
N GLU A 142 -14.58 20.96 -1.62
CA GLU A 142 -13.22 21.11 -2.12
C GLU A 142 -12.19 20.38 -1.25
N ARG A 143 -12.31 20.47 0.08
CA ARG A 143 -11.42 19.74 1.02
C ARG A 143 -11.63 18.23 0.98
N VAL A 144 -12.85 17.76 0.72
CA VAL A 144 -13.16 16.33 0.59
C VAL A 144 -12.62 15.81 -0.74
N THR A 145 -12.84 16.53 -1.84
CA THR A 145 -12.30 16.19 -3.16
C THR A 145 -10.77 16.16 -3.13
N GLY A 146 -10.12 17.17 -2.54
CA GLY A 146 -8.66 17.18 -2.40
C GLY A 146 -8.12 15.98 -1.60
N ARG A 147 -8.83 15.55 -0.55
CA ARG A 147 -8.48 14.34 0.20
C ARG A 147 -8.63 13.08 -0.64
N HIS A 148 -9.75 12.91 -1.34
CA HIS A 148 -9.98 11.74 -2.19
C HIS A 148 -9.02 11.66 -3.38
N VAL A 149 -8.63 12.79 -3.97
CA VAL A 149 -7.59 12.80 -5.02
C VAL A 149 -6.26 12.31 -4.44
N GLY A 150 -5.85 12.80 -3.27
CA GLY A 150 -4.65 12.30 -2.60
C GLY A 150 -4.73 10.81 -2.24
N GLU A 151 -5.90 10.33 -1.80
CA GLU A 151 -6.12 8.90 -1.54
C GLU A 151 -6.00 8.07 -2.83
N LEU A 152 -6.58 8.53 -3.94
CA LEU A 152 -6.46 7.88 -5.25
C LEU A 152 -5.00 7.78 -5.70
N ASP A 153 -4.23 8.88 -5.63
CA ASP A 153 -2.81 8.87 -5.98
C ASP A 153 -2.03 7.83 -5.16
N THR A 154 -2.32 7.71 -3.85
CA THR A 154 -1.67 6.71 -2.99
C THR A 154 -2.10 5.29 -3.33
N LEU A 155 -3.36 5.07 -3.73
CA LEU A 155 -3.86 3.76 -4.16
C LEU A 155 -3.24 3.34 -5.49
N GLU A 156 -3.14 4.25 -6.46
CA GLU A 156 -2.47 4.00 -7.75
C GLU A 156 -0.99 3.66 -7.54
N GLN A 157 -0.29 4.37 -6.66
CA GLN A 157 1.10 4.04 -6.30
C GLN A 157 1.21 2.66 -5.65
N ARG A 158 0.26 2.29 -4.77
CA ARG A 158 0.22 0.97 -4.15
C ARG A 158 -0.09 -0.13 -5.16
N GLU A 159 -1.01 0.10 -6.09
CA GLU A 159 -1.32 -0.84 -7.16
C GLU A 159 -0.11 -1.08 -8.06
N ALA A 160 0.60 -0.02 -8.45
CA ALA A 160 1.83 -0.14 -9.23
C ALA A 160 2.93 -0.91 -8.47
N ALA A 161 3.08 -0.65 -7.17
CA ALA A 161 4.03 -1.38 -6.31
C ALA A 161 3.67 -2.86 -6.22
N LEU A 162 2.40 -3.19 -5.94
CA LEU A 162 1.91 -4.57 -5.87
C LEU A 162 2.03 -5.29 -7.21
N ALA A 163 1.77 -4.62 -8.34
CA ALA A 163 1.93 -5.20 -9.67
C ALA A 163 3.41 -5.57 -9.93
N SER A 164 4.34 -4.72 -9.50
CA SER A 164 5.78 -5.02 -9.57
C SER A 164 6.16 -6.21 -8.69
N GLU A 165 5.68 -6.25 -7.44
CA GLU A 165 5.94 -7.37 -6.52
C GLU A 165 5.38 -8.70 -7.07
N VAL A 166 4.17 -8.70 -7.60
CA VAL A 166 3.54 -9.89 -8.21
C VAL A 166 4.35 -10.38 -9.42
N ASN A 167 4.85 -9.47 -10.25
CA ASN A 167 5.71 -9.85 -11.38
C ASN A 167 7.06 -10.41 -10.93
N GLY A 168 7.67 -9.82 -9.89
CA GLY A 168 8.87 -10.37 -9.25
C GLY A 168 8.65 -11.78 -8.71
N ALA A 169 7.57 -11.99 -7.94
CA ALA A 169 7.22 -13.29 -7.39
C ALA A 169 6.93 -14.36 -8.46
N LYS A 170 6.36 -13.97 -9.61
CA LYS A 170 6.16 -14.89 -10.76
C LYS A 170 7.48 -15.33 -11.36
N LEU A 171 8.44 -14.42 -11.52
CA LEU A 171 9.78 -14.72 -12.03
C LEU A 171 10.55 -15.65 -11.07
N ASP A 172 10.50 -15.36 -9.77
CA ASP A 172 11.12 -16.22 -8.75
C ASP A 172 10.52 -17.63 -8.76
N LYS A 173 9.19 -17.73 -8.88
CA LYS A 173 8.50 -19.02 -8.98
C LYS A 173 8.91 -19.79 -10.23
N SER A 174 9.12 -19.14 -11.38
CA SER A 174 9.62 -19.82 -12.58
C SER A 174 11.06 -20.33 -12.41
N LEU A 175 11.95 -19.54 -11.80
CA LEU A 175 13.34 -19.96 -11.55
C LEU A 175 13.41 -21.15 -10.59
N VAL A 176 12.58 -21.15 -9.55
CA VAL A 176 12.48 -22.29 -8.61
C VAL A 176 11.91 -23.52 -9.31
N ALA A 177 10.93 -23.37 -10.21
CA ALA A 177 10.38 -24.48 -10.97
C ALA A 177 11.43 -25.12 -11.90
N GLU A 178 12.20 -24.29 -12.62
CA GLU A 178 13.29 -24.76 -13.49
C GLU A 178 14.36 -25.52 -12.68
N GLY A 179 14.79 -24.96 -11.54
CA GLY A 179 15.75 -25.63 -10.66
C GLY A 179 15.21 -26.94 -10.06
N ALA A 180 13.91 -27.02 -9.76
CA ALA A 180 13.28 -28.25 -9.28
C ALA A 180 13.23 -29.34 -10.36
N ASP A 181 13.00 -28.98 -11.62
CA ASP A 181 12.99 -29.93 -12.73
C ASP A 181 14.39 -30.45 -13.06
N GLU A 182 15.42 -29.60 -12.99
CA GLU A 182 16.82 -30.04 -13.09
C GLU A 182 17.18 -31.04 -11.98
N LEU A 183 16.79 -30.75 -10.74
CA LEU A 183 17.00 -31.66 -9.61
C LEU A 183 16.28 -32.99 -9.81
N ARG A 184 15.03 -32.99 -10.30
CA ARG A 184 14.28 -34.22 -10.62
C ARG A 184 14.96 -35.03 -11.70
N ALA A 185 15.50 -34.39 -12.74
CA ALA A 185 16.24 -35.06 -13.79
C ALA A 185 17.50 -35.75 -13.23
N LYS A 186 18.24 -35.04 -12.37
CA LYS A 186 19.44 -35.58 -11.71
C LYS A 186 19.12 -36.74 -10.76
N VAL A 187 18.01 -36.68 -10.04
CA VAL A 187 17.56 -37.80 -9.20
C VAL A 187 17.26 -39.03 -10.05
N LYS A 188 16.54 -38.88 -11.17
CA LYS A 188 16.27 -39.99 -12.10
C LYS A 188 17.55 -40.59 -12.69
N GLU A 189 18.52 -39.75 -13.05
CA GLU A 189 19.83 -40.20 -13.54
C GLU A 189 20.58 -41.01 -12.48
N LEU A 190 20.64 -40.51 -11.24
CA LEU A 190 21.29 -41.21 -10.13
C LEU A 190 20.58 -42.52 -9.75
N GLU A 191 19.24 -42.57 -9.86
CA GLU A 191 18.47 -43.81 -9.67
C GLU A 191 18.78 -44.85 -10.75
N ALA A 192 18.87 -44.43 -12.01
CA ALA A 192 19.25 -45.31 -13.12
C ALA A 192 20.70 -45.80 -12.97
N GLU A 193 21.62 -44.92 -12.57
CA GLU A 193 23.02 -45.28 -12.30
C GLU A 193 23.14 -46.24 -11.12
N ARG A 194 22.41 -46.02 -10.03
CA ARG A 194 22.34 -46.94 -8.88
C ARG A 194 21.87 -48.33 -9.32
N THR A 195 20.78 -48.41 -10.09
CA THR A 195 20.27 -49.69 -10.59
C THR A 195 21.30 -50.40 -11.45
N ARG A 196 21.93 -49.68 -12.39
CA ARG A 196 23.00 -50.24 -13.24
C ARG A 196 24.17 -50.77 -12.42
N LEU A 197 24.69 -49.97 -11.47
CA LEU A 197 25.81 -50.37 -10.63
C LEU A 197 25.47 -51.56 -9.73
N THR A 198 24.22 -51.65 -9.27
CA THR A 198 23.72 -52.76 -8.46
C THR A 198 23.68 -54.04 -9.29
N GLU A 199 23.14 -54.02 -10.50
CA GLU A 199 23.13 -55.18 -11.40
C GLU A 199 24.55 -55.60 -11.80
N ASP A 200 25.42 -54.65 -12.16
CA ASP A 200 26.82 -54.91 -12.47
C ASP A 200 27.58 -55.51 -11.26
N PHE A 201 27.23 -55.10 -10.04
CA PHE A 201 27.78 -55.68 -8.82
C PHE A 201 27.26 -57.10 -8.59
N LYS A 202 25.96 -57.34 -8.75
CA LYS A 202 25.35 -58.67 -8.58
C LYS A 202 26.00 -59.71 -9.49
N VAL A 203 26.16 -59.40 -10.78
CA VAL A 203 26.80 -60.30 -11.75
C VAL A 203 28.24 -60.62 -11.32
N ARG A 204 29.06 -59.58 -11.06
CA ARG A 204 30.46 -59.76 -10.65
C ARG A 204 30.58 -60.52 -9.33
N TYR A 205 29.71 -60.25 -8.37
CA TYR A 205 29.67 -60.96 -7.09
C TYR A 205 29.31 -62.43 -7.28
N GLY A 206 28.30 -62.73 -8.11
CA GLY A 206 27.90 -64.09 -8.47
C GLY A 206 29.05 -64.88 -9.11
N ASP A 207 29.74 -64.28 -10.08
CA ASP A 207 30.90 -64.88 -10.75
C ASP A 207 32.04 -65.17 -9.76
N MET A 208 32.37 -64.20 -8.90
CA MET A 208 33.40 -64.37 -7.87
C MET A 208 33.02 -65.47 -6.86
N LYS A 209 31.76 -65.53 -6.44
CA LYS A 209 31.25 -66.56 -5.52
C LYS A 209 31.34 -67.94 -6.16
N ALA A 210 30.98 -68.07 -7.44
CA ALA A 210 31.09 -69.31 -8.19
C ALA A 210 32.56 -69.74 -8.38
N GLU A 211 33.46 -68.81 -8.69
CA GLU A 211 34.90 -69.08 -8.80
C GLU A 211 35.47 -69.57 -7.47
N LEU A 212 35.18 -68.86 -6.37
CA LEU A 212 35.62 -69.27 -5.04
C LEU A 212 35.10 -70.67 -4.70
N ARG A 213 33.83 -70.95 -4.98
CA ARG A 213 33.23 -72.27 -4.75
C ARG A 213 33.97 -73.38 -5.49
N ARG A 214 34.25 -73.19 -6.78
CA ARG A 214 35.05 -74.14 -7.57
C ARG A 214 36.46 -74.36 -6.99
N LEU A 215 37.09 -73.30 -6.47
CA LEU A 215 38.42 -73.41 -5.85
C LEU A 215 38.38 -74.17 -4.52
N VAL A 216 37.34 -73.94 -3.71
CA VAL A 216 37.13 -74.64 -2.44
C VAL A 216 36.82 -76.11 -2.68
N ASP A 217 35.92 -76.43 -3.61
CA ASP A 217 35.60 -77.81 -3.98
C ASP A 217 36.81 -78.55 -4.56
N GLY A 218 37.70 -77.84 -5.26
CA GLY A 218 38.97 -78.37 -5.75
C GLY A 218 40.03 -78.64 -4.67
N GLY A 219 39.83 -78.18 -3.43
CA GLY A 219 40.65 -78.53 -2.27
C GLY A 219 42.10 -78.03 -2.28
N ASN A 220 42.47 -77.12 -3.20
CA ASN A 220 43.84 -76.59 -3.29
C ASN A 220 43.98 -75.27 -2.49
N PRO A 221 44.63 -75.29 -1.30
CA PRO A 221 44.69 -74.14 -0.42
C PRO A 221 45.49 -72.97 -1.01
N GLU A 222 46.52 -73.22 -1.84
CA GLU A 222 47.28 -72.14 -2.47
C GLU A 222 46.44 -71.37 -3.48
N ARG A 223 45.59 -72.05 -4.25
CA ARG A 223 44.71 -71.38 -5.22
C ARG A 223 43.65 -70.53 -4.52
N ILE A 224 43.07 -71.04 -3.42
CA ILE A 224 42.11 -70.28 -2.60
C ILE A 224 42.82 -69.09 -1.93
N ARG A 225 44.05 -69.28 -1.45
CA ARG A 225 44.88 -68.22 -0.87
C ARG A 225 45.18 -67.12 -1.90
N LEU A 226 45.59 -67.48 -3.12
CA LEU A 226 45.82 -66.52 -4.21
C LEU A 226 44.55 -65.73 -4.57
N PHE A 227 43.40 -66.41 -4.61
CA PHE A 227 42.09 -65.75 -4.79
C PHE A 227 41.88 -64.69 -3.71
N TYR A 228 42.12 -65.03 -2.44
CA TYR A 228 41.99 -64.09 -1.32
C TYR A 228 42.92 -62.88 -1.48
N PHE A 229 44.21 -63.09 -1.74
CA PHE A 229 45.18 -61.99 -1.90
C PHE A 229 44.82 -61.04 -3.03
N GLY A 230 44.33 -61.56 -4.16
CA GLY A 230 43.87 -60.71 -5.27
C GLY A 230 42.59 -59.93 -4.97
N ARG A 231 41.80 -60.36 -3.97
CA ARG A 231 40.43 -59.88 -3.72
C ARG A 231 40.17 -59.50 -2.26
N ARG A 232 41.20 -59.04 -1.53
CA ARG A 232 41.12 -58.66 -0.11
C ARG A 232 40.08 -57.57 0.23
N HIS A 233 39.77 -56.72 -0.74
CA HIS A 233 38.79 -55.64 -0.62
C HIS A 233 37.36 -56.08 -0.91
N THR A 234 37.15 -57.33 -1.32
CA THR A 234 35.83 -57.84 -1.68
C THR A 234 35.10 -58.39 -0.46
N PRO A 235 33.75 -58.43 -0.47
CA PRO A 235 32.97 -59.01 0.62
C PRO A 235 33.17 -60.52 0.80
N LEU A 236 33.76 -61.21 -0.18
CA LEU A 236 34.12 -62.63 -0.11
C LEU A 236 35.51 -62.88 0.50
N ALA A 237 36.29 -61.82 0.74
CA ALA A 237 37.64 -61.93 1.28
C ALA A 237 37.74 -62.77 2.58
N PRO A 238 36.91 -62.55 3.63
CA PRO A 238 37.00 -63.34 4.85
C PRO A 238 36.63 -64.81 4.62
N ALA A 239 35.70 -65.10 3.70
CA ALA A 239 35.36 -66.47 3.32
C ALA A 239 36.55 -67.16 2.66
N ALA A 240 37.17 -66.50 1.67
CA ALA A 240 38.32 -67.05 0.96
C ALA A 240 39.53 -67.29 1.88
N ALA A 241 39.85 -66.34 2.75
CA ALA A 241 40.92 -66.50 3.73
C ALA A 241 40.62 -67.65 4.72
N PHE A 242 39.37 -67.73 5.20
CA PHE A 242 38.95 -68.81 6.10
C PHE A 242 39.04 -70.18 5.43
N PHE A 243 38.48 -70.36 4.22
CA PHE A 243 38.53 -71.64 3.52
C PHE A 243 39.95 -72.05 3.12
N ALA A 244 40.82 -71.09 2.77
CA ALA A 244 42.24 -71.38 2.57
C ALA A 244 42.89 -71.88 3.86
N ALA A 245 42.64 -71.21 5.00
CA ALA A 245 43.15 -71.62 6.30
C ALA A 245 42.65 -73.01 6.72
N ASP A 246 41.36 -73.28 6.53
CA ASP A 246 40.73 -74.55 6.86
C ASP A 246 41.28 -75.70 6.00
N ALA A 247 41.52 -75.45 4.70
CA ALA A 247 42.18 -76.41 3.82
C ALA A 247 43.64 -76.67 4.21
N TYR A 248 44.42 -75.65 4.62
CA TYR A 248 45.77 -75.88 5.16
C TYR A 248 45.74 -76.67 6.47
N TYR A 249 44.79 -76.39 7.36
CA TYR A 249 44.66 -77.08 8.63
C TYR A 249 44.26 -78.55 8.43
N ALA A 250 43.33 -78.84 7.51
CA ALA A 250 43.00 -80.20 7.09
C ALA A 250 44.22 -80.96 6.55
N GLN A 251 45.10 -80.27 5.81
CA GLN A 251 46.38 -80.81 5.32
C GLN A 251 47.50 -80.84 6.40
N ARG A 252 47.18 -80.57 7.67
CA ARG A 252 48.13 -80.50 8.79
C ARG A 252 49.24 -79.44 8.62
N LYS A 253 49.06 -78.47 7.74
CA LYS A 253 49.97 -77.32 7.50
C LYS A 253 49.65 -76.16 8.45
N THR A 254 49.79 -76.39 9.75
CA THR A 254 49.37 -75.44 10.80
C THR A 254 50.07 -74.08 10.72
N ARG A 255 51.36 -74.05 10.35
CA ARG A 255 52.13 -72.81 10.16
C ARG A 255 51.56 -71.90 9.06
N SER A 256 50.94 -72.48 8.04
CA SER A 256 50.30 -71.73 6.94
C SER A 256 48.86 -71.35 7.26
N ALA A 257 48.15 -72.16 8.05
CA ALA A 257 46.77 -71.91 8.46
C ALA A 257 46.64 -70.79 9.50
N GLN A 258 47.51 -70.79 10.52
CA GLN A 258 47.48 -69.84 11.62
C GLN A 258 47.42 -68.36 11.19
N PRO A 259 48.32 -67.84 10.33
CA PRO A 259 48.31 -66.42 9.97
C PRO A 259 47.03 -66.01 9.23
N LEU A 260 46.42 -66.91 8.46
CA LEU A 260 45.17 -66.64 7.76
C LEU A 260 43.99 -66.54 8.74
N TYR A 261 43.90 -67.42 9.74
CA TYR A 261 42.87 -67.30 10.78
C TYR A 261 43.06 -66.04 11.65
N GLU A 262 44.30 -65.69 12.00
CA GLU A 262 44.62 -64.46 12.73
C GLU A 262 44.17 -63.23 11.92
N GLU A 263 44.47 -63.22 10.62
CA GLU A 263 44.06 -62.15 9.73
C GLU A 263 42.53 -62.03 9.61
N VAL A 264 41.81 -63.16 9.48
CA VAL A 264 40.34 -63.16 9.45
C VAL A 264 39.76 -62.59 10.75
N ALA A 265 40.29 -63.01 11.90
CA ALA A 265 39.82 -62.55 13.20
C ALA A 265 40.12 -61.08 13.48
N ALA A 266 41.23 -60.55 12.94
CA ALA A 266 41.69 -59.18 13.16
C ALA A 266 41.09 -58.18 12.15
N GLN A 267 41.12 -58.49 10.85
CA GLN A 267 40.69 -57.58 9.80
C GLN A 267 39.17 -57.60 9.57
N TYR A 268 38.51 -58.72 9.86
CA TYR A 268 37.08 -58.90 9.59
C TYR A 268 36.30 -59.30 10.85
N PRO A 269 36.40 -58.57 11.98
CA PRO A 269 35.89 -59.00 13.29
C PRO A 269 34.37 -59.20 13.34
N GLY A 270 33.62 -58.52 12.47
CA GLY A 270 32.15 -58.65 12.35
C GLY A 270 31.69 -59.71 11.34
N SER A 271 32.60 -60.46 10.72
CA SER A 271 32.23 -61.55 9.80
C SER A 271 31.82 -62.81 10.57
N ALA A 272 30.94 -63.62 9.98
CA ALA A 272 30.57 -64.92 10.53
C ALA A 272 31.79 -65.84 10.72
N TYR A 273 32.83 -65.67 9.88
CA TYR A 273 34.05 -66.46 9.95
C TYR A 273 35.00 -66.03 11.08
N ALA A 274 34.92 -64.81 11.61
CA ALA A 274 35.85 -64.35 12.63
C ALA A 274 35.71 -65.11 13.95
N ALA A 275 34.49 -65.39 14.38
CA ALA A 275 34.24 -66.20 15.59
C ALA A 275 34.78 -67.63 15.41
N VAL A 276 34.53 -68.22 14.24
CA VAL A 276 35.00 -69.58 13.92
C VAL A 276 36.52 -69.63 13.79
N ALA A 277 37.13 -68.63 13.16
CA ALA A 277 38.58 -68.50 13.05
C ALA A 277 39.25 -68.40 14.43
N LYS A 278 38.67 -67.64 15.38
CA LYS A 278 39.15 -67.58 16.77
C LYS A 278 39.10 -68.95 17.45
N ALA A 279 38.01 -69.70 17.27
CA ALA A 279 37.90 -71.06 17.78
C ALA A 279 38.95 -72.00 17.16
N ARG A 280 39.17 -71.89 15.83
CA ARG A 280 40.22 -72.66 15.13
C ARG A 280 41.63 -72.32 15.62
N LEU A 281 41.91 -71.05 15.95
CA LEU A 281 43.18 -70.64 16.56
C LEU A 281 43.39 -71.26 17.95
N THR A 282 42.34 -71.36 18.77
CA THR A 282 42.41 -72.07 20.05
C THR A 282 42.72 -73.55 19.85
N ASN A 283 42.03 -74.21 18.92
CA ASN A 283 42.30 -75.61 18.58
C ASN A 283 43.74 -75.84 18.10
N LEU A 284 44.29 -74.92 17.31
CA LEU A 284 45.69 -74.97 16.85
C LEU A 284 46.67 -74.84 18.01
N LYS A 285 46.41 -73.96 18.99
CA LYS A 285 47.23 -73.81 20.21
C LYS A 285 47.21 -75.07 21.07
N GLU A 286 46.03 -75.68 21.20
CA GLU A 286 45.81 -76.91 21.96
C GLU A 286 46.21 -78.18 21.19
N ARG A 287 46.71 -78.03 19.94
CA ARG A 287 47.12 -79.14 19.04
C ARG A 287 46.00 -80.15 18.78
N ILE A 288 44.75 -79.71 18.79
CA ILE A 288 43.60 -80.54 18.47
C ILE A 288 43.64 -80.88 16.97
N PRO A 289 43.40 -82.15 16.56
CA PRO A 289 43.31 -82.51 15.15
C PRO A 289 42.19 -81.75 14.42
N TYR A 290 42.35 -81.52 13.12
CA TYR A 290 41.30 -80.91 12.32
C TYR A 290 40.03 -81.76 12.35
N SER A 291 38.89 -81.10 12.57
CA SER A 291 37.57 -81.70 12.55
C SER A 291 36.62 -80.85 11.71
N ALA A 292 36.07 -81.48 10.67
CA ALA A 292 35.19 -80.84 9.67
C ALA A 292 33.78 -80.52 10.19
N HIS A 293 33.51 -80.66 11.50
CA HIS A 293 32.15 -80.71 12.06
C HIS A 293 31.32 -79.41 11.92
N ASN A 294 31.86 -78.35 11.30
CA ASN A 294 31.14 -77.10 10.99
C ASN A 294 31.54 -76.62 9.58
N VAL A 295 30.94 -77.20 8.53
CA VAL A 295 31.05 -76.65 7.17
C VAL A 295 30.25 -75.36 7.13
N MET A 296 30.92 -74.24 7.40
CA MET A 296 30.32 -72.91 7.30
C MET A 296 29.89 -72.66 5.85
N GLY A 297 28.65 -72.20 5.67
CA GLY A 297 28.17 -71.73 4.37
C GLY A 297 28.88 -70.44 3.93
N TYR A 298 28.65 -70.04 2.68
CA TYR A 298 29.16 -68.76 2.16
C TYR A 298 28.34 -67.60 2.72
N HIS A 299 28.86 -66.94 3.75
CA HIS A 299 28.32 -65.68 4.27
C HIS A 299 29.19 -64.50 3.81
N PRO A 300 28.66 -63.53 3.05
CA PRO A 300 29.42 -62.33 2.72
C PRO A 300 29.64 -61.43 3.94
N TYR A 301 30.67 -60.60 3.85
CA TYR A 301 30.96 -59.57 4.84
C TYR A 301 30.61 -58.19 4.30
N LYS A 302 29.84 -57.40 5.07
CA LYS A 302 29.41 -56.04 4.70
C LYS A 302 28.67 -55.96 3.35
N ILE A 303 27.77 -56.91 3.11
CA ILE A 303 26.76 -56.77 2.06
C ILE A 303 25.43 -56.54 2.76
N ASP A 304 24.64 -55.57 2.29
CA ASP A 304 23.28 -55.36 2.77
C ASP A 304 22.46 -56.63 2.54
N LYS A 305 21.61 -57.02 3.48
CA LYS A 305 20.81 -58.26 3.39
C LYS A 305 20.02 -58.38 2.08
N GLU A 306 19.56 -57.26 1.53
CA GLU A 306 18.87 -57.17 0.22
C GLU A 306 19.70 -57.70 -0.96
N LEU A 307 21.03 -57.65 -0.87
CA LEU A 307 21.97 -58.17 -1.85
C LEU A 307 22.44 -59.61 -1.55
N ASP A 308 22.31 -60.08 -0.30
CA ASP A 308 22.78 -61.40 0.15
C ASP A 308 21.69 -62.47 0.13
N ASP A 309 20.42 -62.10 0.37
CA ASP A 309 19.35 -63.06 0.67
C ASP A 309 19.03 -64.03 -0.46
N GLY A 310 19.54 -63.84 -1.69
CA GLY A 310 19.37 -64.82 -2.77
C GLY A 310 17.89 -65.18 -3.07
N VAL A 311 16.94 -64.43 -2.51
CA VAL A 311 15.56 -64.33 -2.95
C VAL A 311 15.56 -63.30 -4.07
N TRP A 312 16.12 -63.71 -5.21
CA TRP A 312 15.90 -63.06 -6.50
C TRP A 312 15.70 -64.17 -7.53
#